data_AF-A0A3D0QGJ5-F1
#
_entry.id   AF-A0A3D0QGJ5-F1
#
_cell.length_a   1.000
_cell.length_b   1.000
_cell.length_c   1.000
_cell.angle_alpha   90.00
_cell.angle_beta   90.00
_cell.angle_gamma   90.00
#
_symmetry.space_group_name_H-M   'P 1'
#
loop_
_entity.id
_entity.type
_entity.pdbx_description
1 polymer ?
#
loop_
_entity_poly.entity_id
_entity_poly.type
_entity_poly.pdbx_seq_one_letter_code
_entity_poly.pdbx_strand_id
1 'polypeptide(L)' 'VSGVKDAAYYFSTYNAPDTAPVSNRRKIMVLGGGPNRIGQGIEFDYCCVHAAFAIRDAGCESIMVN' A
#
# COMPACT_ATOMS: atom_id res chain seq x y z
N VAL A 1 12.62 1.02 -8.28
CA VAL A 1 12.91 1.49 -6.91
C VAL A 1 13.12 0.35 -5.94
N SER A 2 12.32 -0.71 -5.99
CA SER A 2 12.70 -1.98 -5.37
C SER A 2 13.76 -2.66 -6.24
N GLY A 3 14.91 -3.03 -5.67
CA GLY A 3 15.92 -3.88 -6.32
C GLY A 3 15.54 -5.36 -6.36
N VAL A 4 14.32 -5.69 -5.94
CA VAL A 4 13.81 -7.06 -5.83
C VAL A 4 12.95 -7.39 -7.04
N LYS A 5 13.33 -8.47 -7.74
CA LYS A 5 12.55 -9.03 -8.84
C LYS A 5 11.17 -9.44 -8.33
N ASP A 6 10.12 -9.11 -9.09
CA ASP A 6 8.71 -9.44 -8.78
C ASP A 6 8.10 -8.75 -7.54
N ALA A 7 8.72 -7.67 -7.06
CA ALA A 7 8.16 -6.86 -5.98
C ALA A 7 7.21 -5.76 -6.52
N ALA A 8 5.98 -5.73 -6.01
CA ALA A 8 4.98 -4.71 -6.31
C ALA A 8 5.24 -3.43 -5.49
N TYR A 9 6.19 -2.60 -5.94
CA TYR A 9 6.54 -1.32 -5.31
C TYR A 9 6.60 -0.19 -6.34
N TYR A 10 5.70 0.78 -6.21
CA TYR A 10 5.40 1.76 -7.26
C TYR A 10 5.47 3.21 -6.75
N PHE A 11 5.61 4.14 -7.69
CA PHE A 11 5.48 5.59 -7.51
C PHE A 11 4.88 6.19 -8.77
N SER A 12 4.25 7.36 -8.68
CA SER A 12 3.68 8.05 -9.84
C SER A 12 4.70 8.98 -10.51
N THR A 13 4.58 9.14 -11.83
CA THR A 13 5.39 10.08 -12.62
C THR A 13 4.59 10.61 -13.80
N TYR A 14 4.84 11.86 -14.17
CA TYR A 14 4.29 12.48 -15.39
C TYR A 14 5.20 12.29 -16.61
N ASN A 15 6.42 11.75 -16.42
CA ASN A 15 7.46 11.71 -17.45
C ASN A 15 7.54 10.37 -18.20
N ALA A 16 6.65 9.43 -17.92
CA ALA A 16 6.62 8.12 -18.55
C ALA A 16 5.19 7.57 -18.63
N PRO A 17 4.89 6.69 -19.61
CA PRO A 17 3.62 5.96 -19.64
C PRO A 17 3.42 5.07 -18.40
N ASP A 18 2.16 4.83 -18.04
CA ASP A 18 1.81 3.90 -16.97
C ASP A 18 2.12 2.46 -17.36
N THR A 19 2.74 1.73 -16.43
CA THR A 19 3.13 0.31 -16.58
C THR A 19 2.75 -0.52 -15.35
N ALA A 20 2.04 0.07 -14.38
CA ALA A 20 1.62 -0.65 -13.20
C ALA A 20 0.58 -1.72 -13.57
N PRO A 21 0.82 -3.01 -13.24
CA PRO A 21 -0.13 -4.07 -13.55
C PRO A 21 -1.40 -3.92 -12.70
N VAL A 22 -2.56 -4.13 -13.32
CA VAL A 22 -3.86 -4.12 -12.66
C VAL A 22 -4.46 -5.52 -12.70
N SER A 23 -4.74 -6.10 -11.53
CA SER A 23 -5.40 -7.40 -11.42
C SER A 23 -6.93 -7.27 -11.49
N ASN A 24 -7.66 -8.37 -11.68
CA ASN A 24 -9.13 -8.41 -11.56
C ASN A 24 -9.62 -8.88 -10.16
N ARG A 25 -8.72 -9.01 -9.18
CA ARG A 25 -9.07 -9.42 -7.82
C ARG A 25 -9.88 -8.32 -7.12
N ARG A 26 -10.69 -8.71 -6.12
CA ARG A 26 -11.28 -7.75 -5.18
C ARG A 26 -10.16 -7.09 -4.38
N LYS A 27 -10.18 -5.76 -4.30
CA LYS A 27 -9.10 -4.98 -3.68
C LYS A 27 -9.64 -4.09 -2.59
N ILE A 28 -8.83 -3.90 -1.55
CA ILE A 28 -9.09 -2.92 -0.49
C ILE A 28 -7.83 -2.08 -0.34
N MET A 29 -8.00 -0.76 -0.39
CA MET A 29 -6.91 0.20 -0.24
C MET A 29 -6.83 0.66 1.22
N VAL A 30 -5.62 0.65 1.78
CA VAL A 30 -5.29 1.23 3.08
C VAL A 30 -4.52 2.52 2.82
N LEU A 31 -5.07 3.63 3.30
CA LEU A 31 -4.42 4.94 3.25
C LEU A 31 -3.71 5.18 4.59
N GLY A 32 -2.39 5.32 4.53
CA GLY A 32 -1.58 5.63 5.69
C GLY A 32 -1.76 7.07 6.18
N GLY A 33 -1.22 7.35 7.35
CA GLY A 33 -1.33 8.65 8.01
C GLY A 33 -0.38 9.72 7.47
N GLY A 34 0.57 9.35 6.59
CA GLY A 34 1.66 10.23 6.17
C GLY A 34 2.67 10.49 7.30
N PRO A 35 3.36 11.65 7.32
CA PRO A 35 4.38 11.95 8.33
C PRO A 35 3.82 11.99 9.76
N ASN A 36 4.53 11.34 10.70
CA ASN A 36 4.19 11.33 12.12
C ASN A 36 4.18 12.76 12.71
N ARG A 37 3.17 13.04 13.54
CA ARG A 37 2.98 14.32 14.25
C ARG A 37 2.47 14.08 15.66
N ILE A 38 2.50 15.09 16.52
CA ILE A 38 1.88 15.00 17.86
C ILE A 38 0.38 14.71 17.67
N GLY A 39 -0.10 13.61 18.25
CA GLY A 39 -1.48 13.12 18.06
C GLY A 39 -1.70 12.21 16.84
N GLN A 40 -0.66 11.95 16.05
CA GLN A 40 -0.60 10.95 14.99
C GLN A 40 0.74 10.20 15.05
N GLY A 41 0.84 9.25 15.98
CA GLY A 41 2.04 8.46 16.17
C GLY A 41 2.02 7.11 15.45
N ILE A 42 2.93 6.24 15.88
CA ILE A 42 3.13 4.89 15.32
C ILE A 42 1.91 3.98 15.48
N GLU A 43 0.99 4.30 16.40
CA GLU A 43 -0.26 3.57 16.59
C GLU A 43 -1.09 3.49 15.30
N PHE A 44 -1.02 4.51 14.44
CA PHE A 44 -1.72 4.51 13.15
C PHE A 44 -1.03 3.62 12.11
N ASP A 45 0.30 3.55 12.13
CA ASP A 45 1.06 2.64 11.24
C ASP A 45 0.81 1.17 11.62
N TYR A 46 0.78 0.87 12.92
CA TYR A 46 0.39 -0.45 13.43
C TYR A 46 -0.99 -0.87 12.92
N CYS A 47 -1.99 0.02 13.02
CA CYS A 47 -3.34 -0.25 12.52
C CYS A 47 -3.33 -0.54 11.01
N CYS A 48 -2.57 0.22 10.22
CA CYS A 48 -2.47 0.04 8.77
C CYS A 48 -1.84 -1.29 8.38
N VAL A 49 -0.76 -1.70 9.07
CA VAL A 49 -0.10 -3.00 8.86
C VAL A 49 -1.06 -4.15 9.18
N HIS A 50 -1.76 -4.09 10.31
CA HIS A 50 -2.71 -5.13 10.71
C HIS A 50 -3.93 -5.19 9.79
N ALA A 51 -4.40 -4.05 9.27
CA ALA A 51 -5.44 -4.00 8.25
C ALA A 51 -4.98 -4.72 6.96
N ALA A 52 -3.76 -4.47 6.49
CA ALA A 52 -3.21 -5.15 5.32
C ALA A 52 -3.14 -6.68 5.51
N PHE A 53 -2.74 -7.15 6.69
CA PHE A 53 -2.76 -8.57 7.02
C PHE A 53 -4.17 -9.16 7.03
N ALA A 54 -5.13 -8.50 7.68
CA ALA A 54 -6.52 -8.96 7.73
C ALA A 54 -7.19 -9.00 6.34
N ILE A 55 -6.90 -8.00 5.49
CA ILE A 55 -7.39 -7.96 4.10
C ILE A 55 -6.86 -9.16 3.30
N ARG A 56 -5.57 -9.49 3.45
CA ARG A 56 -4.96 -10.66 2.82
C ARG A 56 -5.60 -11.95 3.31
N ASP A 57 -5.81 -12.10 4.61
CA ASP A 57 -6.41 -13.29 5.20
C ASP A 57 -7.88 -13.47 4.78
N ALA A 58 -8.58 -12.36 4.48
CA ALA A 58 -9.92 -12.36 3.89
C ALA A 58 -9.96 -12.68 2.38
N GLY A 59 -8.81 -12.95 1.74
CA GLY A 59 -8.70 -13.28 0.32
C GLY A 59 -8.84 -12.08 -0.62
N CYS A 60 -8.70 -10.85 -0.10
CA CYS A 60 -8.69 -9.62 -0.87
C CYS A 60 -7.25 -9.14 -1.13
N GLU A 61 -7.04 -8.44 -2.24
CA GLU A 61 -5.78 -7.78 -2.54
C GLU A 61 -5.65 -6.49 -1.74
N SER A 62 -4.65 -6.42 -0.86
CA SER A 62 -4.33 -5.22 -0.10
C SER A 62 -3.47 -4.26 -0.93
N ILE A 63 -3.88 -3.00 -1.05
CA ILE A 63 -3.08 -1.91 -1.65
C ILE A 63 -2.76 -0.90 -0.56
N MET A 64 -1.48 -0.65 -0.28
CA MET A 64 -1.04 0.37 0.67
C MET A 64 -0.61 1.64 -0.05
N VAL A 65 -1.08 2.79 0.42
CA VAL A 65 -0.61 4.12 -0.01
C VAL A 65 -0.24 4.91 1.24
N ASN A 66 1.05 5.19 1.42
CA ASN A 66 1.58 5.99 2.52
C ASN A 66 2.79 6.80 2.05
#